data_AF-A0A531KUS1-F1
#
_entry.id   AF-A0A531KUS1-F1
#
_cell.length_a   1.000
_cell.length_b   1.000
_cell.length_c   1.000
_cell.angle_alpha   90.00
_cell.angle_beta   90.00
_cell.angle_gamma   90.00
#
_symmetry.space_group_name_H-M   'P 1'
#
loop_
_entity.id
_entity.type
_entity.pdbx_description
1 polymer ?
#
loop_
_entity_poly.entity_id
_entity_poly.type
_entity_poly.pdbx_seq_one_letter_code
_entity_poly.pdbx_strand_id
1 'polypeptide(L)' 'MADLIVVYWRDIPAQVIVKKGRQNAKRELPLRFTEAIDMSAMR' A
#
# COMPACT_ATOMS: atom_id res chain seq x y z
N MET A 1 2.85 -18.13 10.48
CA MET A 1 2.73 -16.69 10.78
C MET A 1 2.40 -15.96 9.47
N ALA A 2 1.66 -14.86 9.50
CA ALA A 2 1.36 -14.08 8.30
C ALA A 2 2.16 -12.77 8.35
N ASP A 3 2.88 -12.47 7.27
CA ASP A 3 3.66 -11.24 7.14
C ASP A 3 2.79 -10.15 6.52
N LEU A 4 2.60 -9.07 7.28
CA LEU A 4 1.91 -7.87 6.83
C LEU A 4 2.94 -6.87 6.31
N ILE A 5 2.85 -6.53 5.03
CA ILE A 5 3.72 -5.57 4.37
C ILE A 5 2.82 -4.41 3.90
N VAL A 6 3.04 -3.23 4.45
CA VAL A 6 2.39 -2.00 3.97
C VAL A 6 3.44 -1.21 3.19
N VAL A 7 3.13 -0.90 1.95
CA VAL A 7 4.02 -0.11 1.10
C VAL A 7 3.64 1.34 1.26
N TYR A 8 4.62 2.14 1.68
CA TYR A 8 4.48 3.57 1.87
C TYR A 8 5.21 4.35 0.79
N TRP A 9 4.66 5.50 0.46
CA TRP A 9 5.29 6.54 -0.32
C TRP A 9 5.45 7.77 0.57
N ARG A 10 6.69 8.07 0.99
CA ARG A 10 6.96 8.97 2.14
C ARG A 10 6.14 8.51 3.35
N ASP A 11 5.13 9.29 3.72
CA ASP A 11 4.24 9.01 4.86
C ASP A 11 2.85 8.50 4.44
N ILE A 12 2.59 8.34 3.13
CA ILE A 12 1.27 7.96 2.59
C ILE A 12 1.28 6.47 2.20
N PRO A 13 0.39 5.63 2.74
CA PRO A 13 0.34 4.23 2.34
C PRO A 13 -0.29 4.08 0.94
N ALA A 14 0.30 3.21 0.10
CA ALA A 14 -0.15 2.96 -1.27
C ALA A 14 -0.89 1.61 -1.39
N GLN A 15 -0.34 0.56 -0.80
CA GLN A 15 -0.86 -0.81 -0.95
C GLN A 15 -0.53 -1.65 0.28
N VAL A 16 -1.37 -2.64 0.53
CA VAL A 16 -1.20 -3.62 1.60
C VAL A 16 -1.03 -5.01 0.98
N ILE A 17 -0.01 -5.71 1.42
CA ILE A 17 0.35 -7.06 0.99
C ILE A 17 0.39 -7.95 2.23
N VAL A 18 -0.35 -9.05 2.20
CA VAL A 18 -0.33 -10.07 3.25
C VAL A 18 0.19 -11.36 2.64
N LYS A 19 1.22 -11.94 3.27
CA LYS A 19 1.78 -13.24 2.87
C LYS A 19 1.58 -14.23 4.00
N LYS A 20 0.94 -15.36 3.72
CA LYS A 20 0.73 -16.45 4.69
C LYS A 20 1.04 -17.80 4.04
N GLY A 21 2.26 -18.28 4.23
CA GLY A 21 2.74 -19.50 3.58
C GLY A 21 2.67 -19.38 2.06
N ARG A 22 1.82 -20.19 1.42
CA ARG A 22 1.59 -20.14 -0.05
C ARG A 22 0.50 -19.16 -0.48
N GLN A 23 -0.22 -18.56 0.46
CA GLN A 23 -1.28 -17.59 0.17
C GLN A 23 -0.69 -16.18 0.14
N ASN A 24 -0.99 -15.45 -0.93
CA ASN A 24 -0.67 -14.04 -1.08
C ASN A 24 -1.96 -13.26 -1.30
N ALA A 25 -2.13 -12.17 -0.57
CA ALA A 25 -3.20 -11.20 -0.80
C ALA A 25 -2.56 -9.83 -1.00
N LYS A 26 -2.92 -9.17 -2.10
CA LYS A 26 -2.47 -7.82 -2.42
C LYS A 26 -3.71 -6.96 -2.63
N ARG A 27 -3.78 -5.82 -1.95
CA ARG A 27 -4.87 -4.86 -2.12
C ARG A 27 -4.32 -3.45 -2.17
N GLU A 28 -4.69 -2.74 -3.21
CA GLU A 28 -4.44 -1.30 -3.32
C GLU A 28 -5.40 -0.55 -2.41
N LEU A 29 -4.94 0.57 -1.87
CA LEU A 29 -5.78 1.41 -1.02
C LEU A 29 -6.77 2.23 -1.85
N PRO A 30 -7.85 2.75 -1.23
CA PRO A 30 -8.84 3.55 -1.93
C PRO A 30 -8.25 4.76 -2.65
N LEU A 31 -8.93 5.23 -3.70
CA LEU A 31 -8.48 6.30 -4.60
C LEU A 31 -7.90 7.54 -3.89
N ARG A 32 -8.47 7.94 -2.74
CA ARG A 32 -7.96 9.07 -1.92
C ARG A 32 -6.47 8.98 -1.57
N PHE A 33 -5.94 7.77 -1.41
CA PHE A 33 -4.51 7.57 -1.11
C PHE A 33 -3.66 7.80 -2.35
N THR A 34 -4.13 7.30 -3.51
CA THR A 34 -3.50 7.55 -4.80
C THR A 34 -3.49 9.05 -5.12
N GLU A 35 -4.61 9.75 -4.92
CA GLU A 35 -4.70 11.21 -5.10
C GLU A 35 -3.74 11.97 -4.17
N ALA A 36 -3.62 11.54 -2.90
CA ALA A 36 -2.69 12.15 -1.96
C ALA A 36 -1.21 11.93 -2.35
N ILE A 37 -0.87 10.75 -2.88
CA ILE A 37 0.46 10.45 -3.43
C ILE A 37 0.73 11.35 -4.63
N ASP A 38 -0.23 11.45 -5.56
CA ASP A 38 -0.10 12.25 -6.78
C ASP A 38 0.12 13.73 -6.46
N MET A 39 -0.70 14.31 -5.57
CA MET A 39 -0.53 15.68 -5.08
C MET A 39 0.84 15.92 -4.41
N SER A 40 1.38 14.91 -3.70
CA SER A 40 2.70 15.02 -3.06
C SER A 40 3.86 14.75 -4.02
N ALA A 41 3.62 14.08 -5.14
CA ALA A 41 4.60 13.78 -6.19
C ALA A 41 4.71 14.91 -7.22
N MET A 42 3.65 15.70 -7.40
CA MET A 42 3.63 16.87 -8.29
C MET A 42 4.31 18.13 -7.71
N ARG A 43 4.88 18.05 -6.50
CA ARG A 43 5.60 19.15 -5.84
C ARG A 43 7.11 18.89 -5.74
#